data_AF-A0A940SIR2-F1
#
_entry.id   AF-A0A940SIR2-F1
#
_cell.length_a   1.000
_cell.length_b   1.000
_cell.length_c   1.000
_cell.angle_alpha   90.00
_cell.angle_beta   90.00
_cell.angle_gamma   90.00
#
_symmetry.space_group_name_H-M   'P 1'
#
loop_
_entity.id
_entity.type
_entity.pdbx_description
1 polymer ?
#
loop_
_entity_poly.entity_id
_entity_poly.type
_entity_poly.pdbx_seq_one_letter_code
_entity_poly.pdbx_strand_id
1 'polypeptide(L)' 'MMKPKVMLFDEPTSALDPDTVGEIVTHEMGFANEVADCILFLHQGLVEEDVSPTEVFGRAKSERLRSFLEKVL' A
#
# COMPACT_ATOMS: atom_id res chain seq x y z
N MET A 1 37.04 0.93 -3.00
CA MET A 1 35.83 1.49 -2.36
C MET A 1 34.72 1.48 -3.40
N MET A 2 33.68 0.65 -3.26
CA MET A 2 32.63 0.51 -4.28
C MET A 2 31.64 1.67 -4.20
N LYS A 3 31.39 2.35 -5.33
CA LYS A 3 30.28 3.29 -5.51
C LYS A 3 29.11 2.53 -6.11
N PRO A 4 27.96 2.40 -5.43
CA PRO A 4 26.80 1.71 -6.01
C PRO A 4 26.28 2.46 -7.24
N LYS A 5 25.88 1.72 -8.27
CA LYS A 5 25.31 2.29 -9.53
C LYS A 5 23.83 2.64 -9.40
N VAL A 6 23.13 2.07 -8.42
CA VAL A 6 21.69 2.24 -8.18
C VAL A 6 21.46 2.17 -6.67
N MET A 7 20.53 2.99 -6.18
CA MET A 7 20.03 2.98 -4.81
C MET A 7 18.50 2.82 -4.89
N LEU A 8 17.96 1.83 -4.19
CA LEU A 8 16.52 1.58 -4.10
C LEU A 8 16.08 2.00 -2.69
N PHE A 9 15.08 2.87 -2.62
CA PHE A 9 14.43 3.23 -1.38
C PHE A 9 13.10 2.48 -1.30
N ASP A 10 12.93 1.68 -0.27
CA ASP A 10 11.64 1.14 0.12
C ASP A 10 11.07 2.08 1.19
N GLU A 11 9.86 2.59 0.98
CA GLU A 11 9.15 3.50 1.90
C GLU A 11 9.88 4.82 2.32
N PRO A 12 10.45 5.64 1.41
CA PRO A 12 11.15 6.88 1.79
C PRO A 12 10.22 7.96 2.39
N THR A 13 8.91 7.80 2.24
CA THR A 13 7.87 8.74 2.67
C THR A 13 7.16 8.33 3.94
N SER A 14 7.53 7.21 4.57
CA SER A 14 6.92 6.70 5.83
C SER A 14 7.03 7.68 7.01
N ALA A 15 7.96 8.65 6.93
CA ALA A 15 8.14 9.71 7.93
C ALA A 15 7.48 11.05 7.55
N LEU A 16 6.77 11.12 6.43
CA LEU A 16 6.04 12.32 6.02
C LEU A 16 4.63 12.28 6.60
N ASP A 17 4.14 13.46 7.01
CA ASP A 17 2.81 13.60 7.60
C ASP A 17 1.74 13.29 6.53
N PRO A 18 0.88 12.27 6.74
CA PRO A 18 -0.22 11.90 5.85
C PRO A 18 -1.05 13.08 5.34
N ASP A 19 -1.27 14.08 6.19
CA ASP A 19 -2.08 15.25 5.86
C ASP A 19 -1.37 16.22 4.88
N THR A 20 -0.06 16.01 4.66
CA THR A 20 0.79 16.85 3.81
C THR A 20 1.25 16.15 2.53
N VAL A 21 1.10 14.83 2.43
CA VAL A 21 1.40 14.03 1.23
C VAL A 21 0.15 13.44 0.63
N GLY A 22 -0.06 13.66 -0.67
CA GLY A 22 -1.25 13.16 -1.37
C GLY A 22 -1.27 11.64 -1.61
N GLU A 23 -0.16 10.94 -1.37
CA GLU A 23 -0.02 9.50 -1.60
C GLU A 23 0.89 8.87 -0.53
N ILE A 24 0.48 7.74 0.03
CA ILE A 24 1.21 7.02 1.09
C ILE A 24 1.35 5.56 0.69
N VAL A 25 2.56 5.02 0.86
CA VAL A 25 2.83 3.58 0.73
C VAL A 25 3.00 3.02 2.14
N THR A 26 2.14 2.08 2.52
CA THR A 26 2.16 1.45 3.85
C THR A 26 1.70 0.00 3.78
N HIS A 27 2.20 -0.81 4.69
CA HIS A 27 1.72 -2.18 4.93
C HIS A 27 0.80 -2.27 6.16
N GLU A 28 0.53 -1.16 6.85
CA GLU A 28 -0.37 -1.09 8.00
C GLU A 28 -1.83 -0.89 7.56
N MET A 29 -2.54 -2.01 7.36
CA MET A 29 -3.90 -1.99 6.83
C MET A 29 -4.93 -1.29 7.75
N GLY A 30 -4.73 -1.33 9.07
CA GLY A 30 -5.58 -0.61 10.02
C GLY A 30 -5.47 0.91 9.87
N PHE A 31 -4.24 1.39 9.73
CA PHE A 31 -3.96 2.80 9.45
C PHE A 31 -4.51 3.23 8.09
N ALA A 32 -4.27 2.45 7.03
CA ALA A 32 -4.82 2.73 5.70
C ALA A 32 -6.36 2.79 5.71
N ASN A 33 -7.02 1.99 6.54
CA ASN A 33 -8.48 2.03 6.68
C ASN A 33 -9.01 3.30 7.37
N GLU A 34 -8.20 3.94 8.20
CA GLU A 34 -8.59 5.14 8.94
C GLU A 34 -8.35 6.43 8.15
N VAL A 35 -7.29 6.48 7.34
CA VAL A 35 -6.82 7.75 6.74
C VAL A 35 -6.93 7.81 5.22
N ALA A 36 -7.02 6.68 4.52
CA ALA A 36 -6.97 6.69 3.05
C ALA A 36 -8.35 6.96 2.44
N ASP A 37 -8.38 7.70 1.33
CA ASP A 37 -9.58 7.83 0.50
C ASP A 37 -9.73 6.64 -0.48
N CYS A 38 -8.61 6.09 -0.93
CA CYS A 38 -8.54 4.91 -1.82
C CYS A 38 -7.34 4.02 -1.46
N ILE A 39 -7.46 2.73 -1.75
CA ILE A 39 -6.38 1.74 -1.59
C ILE A 39 -6.07 1.15 -2.97
N LEU A 40 -4.81 1.29 -3.39
CA LEU A 40 -4.29 0.68 -4.60
C LEU A 40 -3.46 -0.55 -4.25
N PHE A 41 -3.86 -1.72 -4.72
CA PHE A 41 -3.05 -2.93 -4.59
C PHE A 41 -2.20 -3.12 -5.83
N LEU A 42 -0.88 -2.95 -5.68
CA LEU A 42 0.10 -3.07 -6.74
C LEU A 42 0.73 -4.47 -6.76
N HIS A 43 0.73 -5.12 -7.92
CA HIS A 43 1.45 -6.38 -8.14
C HIS A 43 2.03 -6.45 -9.56
N GLN A 44 3.27 -6.92 -9.68
CA GLN A 44 3.99 -7.00 -10.97
C GLN A 44 4.02 -5.69 -11.78
N GLY A 45 4.03 -4.54 -11.07
CA GLY A 45 4.04 -3.22 -11.71
C GLY A 45 2.68 -2.78 -12.26
N LEU A 46 1.59 -3.48 -11.92
CA LEU A 46 0.22 -3.14 -12.30
C LEU A 46 -0.62 -2.88 -11.05
N VAL A 47 -1.57 -1.95 -11.17
CA VAL A 47 -2.65 -1.80 -10.19
C VAL A 47 -3.64 -2.94 -10.44
N GLU A 48 -3.66 -3.93 -9.55
CA GLU A 48 -4.59 -5.05 -9.61
C GLU A 48 -5.95 -4.71 -8.99
N GLU A 49 -5.96 -3.89 -7.94
CA GLU A 49 -7.18 -3.37 -7.32
C GLU A 49 -7.07 -1.88 -7.06
N ASP A 50 -8.19 -1.19 -7.25
CA ASP A 50 -8.46 0.18 -6.84
C ASP A 50 -9.82 0.15 -6.12
N VAL A 51 -9.79 0.33 -4.81
CA VAL A 51 -10.94 0.06 -3.94
C VAL A 51 -10.96 1.00 -2.74
N SER A 52 -12.16 1.31 -2.25
CA SER A 52 -12.30 2.11 -1.04
C SER A 52 -11.87 1.31 0.20
N PRO A 53 -11.36 1.97 1.26
CA PRO A 53 -10.96 1.27 2.48
C PRO A 53 -12.09 0.48 3.13
N THR A 54 -13.32 1.00 3.09
CA THR A 54 -14.49 0.30 3.63
C THR A 54 -14.86 -0.99 2.88
N GLU A 55 -14.44 -1.12 1.61
CA GLU A 55 -14.75 -2.26 0.78
C GLU A 55 -13.60 -3.26 0.66
N VAL A 56 -12.35 -2.84 0.93
CA VAL A 56 -11.16 -3.68 0.72
C VAL A 56 -11.21 -4.99 1.51
N PHE A 57 -11.71 -4.96 2.75
CA PHE A 57 -11.72 -6.14 3.64
C PHE A 57 -12.87 -7.11 3.36
N GLY A 58 -13.94 -6.66 2.70
CA GLY A 58 -15.15 -7.48 2.47
C GLY A 58 -15.44 -7.79 1.01
N ARG A 59 -14.85 -7.04 0.07
CA ARG A 59 -15.19 -7.07 -1.35
C ARG A 59 -13.99 -7.10 -2.30
N ALA A 60 -12.76 -7.24 -1.78
CA ALA A 60 -11.57 -7.42 -2.62
C ALA A 60 -11.76 -8.55 -3.64
N LYS A 61 -11.62 -8.25 -4.93
CA LYS A 61 -11.86 -9.23 -6.01
C LYS A 61 -10.59 -10.04 -6.30
N SER A 62 -9.42 -9.46 -6.12
CA SER A 62 -8.12 -10.11 -6.28
C SER A 62 -7.93 -11.17 -5.21
N GLU A 63 -7.71 -12.41 -5.65
CA GLU A 63 -7.34 -13.52 -4.76
C GLU A 63 -6.05 -13.23 -3.99
N ARG A 64 -5.14 -12.48 -4.61
CA ARG A 64 -3.87 -12.10 -3.99
C ARG A 64 -4.07 -11.09 -2.88
N LEU A 65 -4.87 -10.05 -3.13
CA LEU A 65 -5.20 -9.07 -2.09
C LEU A 65 -5.91 -9.76 -0.93
N ARG A 66 -6.89 -10.64 -1.21
CA ARG A 66 -7.55 -11.45 -0.18
C ARG A 66 -6.56 -12.29 0.64
N SER A 67 -5.67 -13.03 -0.02
CA SER A 67 -4.64 -13.84 0.66
C SER A 67 -3.62 -13.01 1.43
N PHE A 68 -3.34 -11.77 0.99
CA PHE A 68 -2.50 -10.84 1.74
C PHE A 68 -3.21 -10.36 3.00
N LEU A 69 -4.47 -9.92 2.89
CA LEU A 69 -5.29 -9.47 4.02
C LEU A 69 -5.48 -10.57 5.07
N GLU A 70 -5.64 -11.83 4.66
CA GLU A 70 -5.72 -13.00 5.55
C GLU A 70 -4.45 -13.25 6.38
N LYS A 71 -3.29 -12.73 5.97
CA LYS A 71 -2.00 -12.94 6.68
C LYS A 71 -1.62 -11.77 7.59
N VAL A 72 -2.22 -10.61 7.35
CA VAL A 72 -1.95 -9.37 8.10
C VAL A 72 -2.94 -9.22 9.26
N LEU A 73 -4.12 -9.85 9.16
CA LEU A 73 -5.11 -10.00 10.22
C LEU A 73 -4.87 -11.27 11.05
#